data_AF-A0A645I804-F1
#
_entry.id   AF-A0A645I804-F1
#
_cell.length_a   1.000
_cell.length_b   1.000
_cell.length_c   1.000
_cell.angle_alpha   90.00
_cell.angle_beta   90.00
_cell.angle_gamma   90.00
#
_symmetry.space_group_name_H-M   'P 1'
#
loop_
_entity.id
_entity.type
_entity.pdbx_description
1 polymer ?
#
loop_
_entity_poly.entity_id
_entity_poly.type
_entity_poly.pdbx_seq_one_letter_code
_entity_poly.pdbx_strand_id
1 'polypeptide(L)'
;MKDTKFDFMAFGYSAGDTDIFVAHAAKYTPQDAVDLFIREYGHRFVPNGYNPQLRKPTVSDVQEARSAYRFGYPEWPDGCYTLVGDGEAGSFPVWIIDFEKLRSDQASQAGEVKQDERN
;
A
#
# COMPACT_ATOMS: atom_id res chain seq x y z
N MET A 1 -16.00 9.62 19.68
CA MET A 1 -15.03 9.38 18.60
C MET A 1 -15.64 9.95 17.34
N LYS A 2 -15.00 10.91 16.68
CA LYS A 2 -15.49 11.39 15.38
C LYS A 2 -15.14 10.31 14.35
N ASP A 3 -16.18 9.72 13.76
CA ASP A 3 -16.05 8.77 12.66
C ASP A 3 -15.21 9.39 11.54
N THR A 4 -14.01 8.87 11.37
CA THR A 4 -13.28 9.06 10.13
C THR A 4 -14.10 8.45 9.01
N LYS A 5 -14.22 9.16 7.89
CA LYS A 5 -15.16 8.79 6.82
C LYS A 5 -14.72 7.56 6.02
N PHE A 6 -13.55 6.99 6.29
CA PHE A 6 -13.07 5.81 5.59
C PHE A 6 -12.74 4.66 6.52
N ASP A 7 -12.82 3.46 5.97
CA ASP A 7 -12.43 2.22 6.60
C ASP A 7 -11.00 1.84 6.16
N PHE A 8 -10.79 1.79 4.85
CA PHE A 8 -9.48 1.67 4.22
C PHE A 8 -9.47 2.39 2.87
N MET A 9 -8.28 2.68 2.35
CA MET A 9 -8.08 3.24 1.01
C MET A 9 -6.64 3.05 0.52
N ALA A 10 -6.42 3.37 -0.75
CA ALA A 10 -5.14 3.44 -1.40
C ALA A 10 -4.65 4.90 -1.46
N PHE A 11 -3.41 5.15 -1.07
CA PHE A 11 -2.67 6.37 -1.39
C PHE A 11 -1.69 6.07 -2.52
N GLY A 12 -1.61 6.98 -3.48
CA GLY A 12 -0.78 6.81 -4.66
C GLY A 12 -0.61 8.11 -5.43
N TYR A 13 0.43 8.17 -6.25
CA TYR A 13 0.76 9.35 -7.04
C TYR A 13 -0.25 9.58 -8.19
N SER A 14 -0.86 8.53 -8.73
CA SER A 14 -1.85 8.65 -9.79
C SER A 14 -2.94 7.57 -9.74
N ALA A 15 -4.06 7.80 -10.43
CA ALA A 15 -5.14 6.82 -10.52
C ALA A 15 -4.63 5.51 -11.15
N GLY A 16 -4.56 4.44 -10.35
CA GLY A 16 -4.06 3.12 -10.77
C GLY A 16 -2.62 2.82 -10.33
N ASP A 17 -1.89 3.82 -9.86
CA ASP A 17 -0.54 3.70 -9.29
C ASP A 17 -0.63 3.94 -7.78
N THR A 18 -0.93 2.86 -7.05
CA THR A 18 -1.08 2.86 -5.60
C THR A 18 0.22 2.41 -4.97
N ASP A 19 0.82 3.27 -4.17
CA ASP A 19 2.08 2.99 -3.47
C ASP A 19 1.83 2.46 -2.05
N ILE A 20 0.71 2.87 -1.43
CA ILE A 20 0.46 2.60 -0.02
C ILE A 20 -1.01 2.24 0.19
N PHE A 21 -1.25 1.11 0.85
CA PHE A 21 -2.55 0.79 1.40
C PHE A 21 -2.66 1.35 2.81
N VAL A 22 -3.82 1.89 3.15
CA VAL A 22 -4.09 2.54 4.44
C VAL A 22 -5.38 2.00 5.03
N ALA A 23 -5.33 1.50 6.27
CA ALA A 23 -6.50 1.05 7.02
C ALA A 23 -6.62 1.81 8.35
N HIS A 24 -7.85 2.09 8.77
CA HIS A 24 -8.09 2.86 9.99
C HIS A 24 -7.77 2.06 11.26
N ALA A 25 -6.82 2.52 12.09
CA ALA A 25 -6.31 1.71 13.21
C ALA A 25 -7.29 1.53 14.37
N ALA A 26 -8.31 2.38 14.49
CA ALA A 26 -9.36 2.18 15.50
C ALA A 26 -10.43 1.14 15.07
N LYS A 27 -10.48 0.78 13.78
CA LYS A 27 -11.48 -0.15 13.21
C LYS A 27 -10.90 -1.53 12.93
N TYR A 28 -9.59 -1.58 12.67
CA TYR A 28 -8.89 -2.78 12.24
C TYR A 28 -7.66 -2.99 13.11
N THR A 29 -7.30 -4.25 13.35
CA THR A 29 -5.99 -4.63 13.87
C THR A 29 -4.96 -4.68 12.73
N PRO A 30 -3.65 -4.80 13.02
CA PRO A 30 -2.66 -5.05 11.98
C PRO A 30 -2.93 -6.32 11.16
N GLN A 31 -3.44 -7.38 11.80
CA GLN A 31 -3.82 -8.61 11.09
C GLN A 31 -5.02 -8.37 10.17
N ASP A 32 -6.04 -7.63 10.63
CA ASP A 32 -7.18 -7.29 9.77
C ASP A 32 -6.74 -6.45 8.57
N ALA A 33 -5.75 -5.55 8.73
CA ALA A 33 -5.20 -4.77 7.63
C ALA A 33 -4.50 -5.66 6.57
N VAL A 34 -3.77 -6.69 7.01
CA VAL A 34 -3.19 -7.71 6.11
C VAL A 34 -4.28 -8.47 5.36
N ASP A 35 -5.32 -8.91 6.07
CA ASP A 35 -6.40 -9.69 5.48
C ASP A 35 -7.21 -8.86 4.46
N LEU A 36 -7.49 -7.59 4.79
CA LEU A 36 -8.10 -6.63 3.87
C LEU A 36 -7.24 -6.41 2.64
N PHE A 37 -5.93 -6.16 2.82
CA PHE A 37 -5.02 -5.97 1.71
C PHE A 37 -5.01 -7.18 0.77
N ILE A 38 -4.93 -8.40 1.34
CA ILE A 38 -4.93 -9.63 0.55
C ILE A 38 -6.24 -9.78 -0.23
N ARG A 39 -7.38 -9.44 0.39
CA ARG A 39 -8.68 -9.51 -0.25
C ARG A 39 -8.80 -8.56 -1.43
N GLU A 40 -8.41 -7.29 -1.26
CA GLU A 40 -8.56 -6.26 -2.30
C GLU A 40 -7.49 -6.37 -3.39
N TYR A 41 -6.26 -6.72 -3.02
CA TYR A 41 -5.09 -6.76 -3.92
C TYR A 41 -4.62 -8.18 -4.25
N GLY A 42 -5.45 -9.19 -4.04
CA GLY A 42 -5.15 -10.60 -4.32
C GLY A 42 -4.60 -10.84 -5.74
N HIS A 43 -5.09 -10.06 -6.70
CA HIS A 43 -4.67 -10.07 -8.10
C HIS A 43 -3.22 -9.61 -8.34
N ARG A 44 -2.58 -8.93 -7.38
CA ARG A 44 -1.18 -8.46 -7.45
C ARG A 44 -0.17 -9.53 -7.00
N PHE A 45 -0.63 -10.61 -6.37
CA PHE A 45 0.24 -11.71 -5.94
C PHE A 45 0.43 -12.79 -7.01
N VAL A 46 -0.39 -12.78 -8.06
CA VAL A 46 -0.33 -13.76 -9.15
C VAL A 46 0.44 -13.19 -10.34
N PRO A 47 1.30 -13.99 -11.01
CA PRO A 47 1.94 -13.56 -12.24
C PRO A 47 0.87 -13.32 -13.31
N ASN A 48 0.73 -12.09 -13.78
CA ASN A 48 -0.20 -11.76 -14.86
C ASN A 48 0.47 -11.01 -16.03
N GLY A 49 1.78 -10.77 -15.96
CA GLY A 49 2.56 -10.16 -17.05
C GLY A 49 2.36 -8.65 -17.24
N TYR A 50 1.45 -8.01 -16.49
CA TYR A 50 1.13 -6.58 -16.64
C TYR A 50 1.61 -5.72 -15.47
N ASN A 51 1.82 -6.30 -14.28
CA ASN A 51 2.25 -5.57 -13.09
C ASN A 51 3.40 -6.28 -12.36
N PRO A 52 4.27 -5.54 -11.65
CA PRO A 52 5.25 -6.14 -10.77
C PRO A 52 4.55 -7.01 -9.73
N GLN A 53 5.05 -8.23 -9.57
CA GLN A 53 4.45 -9.21 -8.66
C GLN A 53 4.81 -8.86 -7.21
N LEU A 54 3.79 -8.71 -6.37
CA LEU A 54 3.97 -8.53 -4.95
C LEU A 54 4.04 -9.89 -4.26
N ARG A 55 4.88 -10.01 -3.22
CA ARG A 55 4.75 -11.12 -2.27
C ARG A 55 3.53 -10.87 -1.39
N LYS A 56 2.97 -11.94 -0.81
CA LYS A 56 1.91 -11.79 0.18
C LYS A 56 2.47 -11.05 1.41
N PRO A 57 1.76 -10.02 1.91
CA PRO A 57 2.19 -9.32 3.12
C PRO A 57 2.01 -10.21 4.36
N THR A 58 2.75 -9.88 5.39
CA THR A 58 2.58 -10.38 6.76
C THR A 58 2.41 -9.20 7.72
N VAL A 59 2.11 -9.48 8.99
CA VAL A 59 1.97 -8.42 10.01
C VAL A 59 3.24 -7.59 10.18
N SER A 60 4.43 -8.14 9.90
CA SER A 60 5.68 -7.37 9.97
C SER A 60 5.82 -6.31 8.88
N ASP A 61 5.00 -6.40 7.82
CA ASP A 61 4.97 -5.39 6.76
C ASP A 61 4.04 -4.22 7.10
N VAL A 62 3.23 -4.38 8.14
CA VAL A 62 2.31 -3.34 8.62
C VAL A 62 3.10 -2.33 9.45
N GLN A 63 3.02 -1.07 9.06
CA GLN A 63 3.61 0.04 9.80
C GLN A 63 2.50 0.89 10.43
N GLU A 64 2.77 1.43 11.61
CA GLU A 64 1.92 2.46 12.21
C GLU A 64 2.25 3.80 11.55
N ALA A 65 1.21 4.57 11.23
CA ALA A 65 1.36 5.94 10.77
C ALA A 65 0.18 6.79 11.25
N ARG A 66 0.18 8.08 10.90
CA ARG A 66 -0.96 8.96 11.13
C ARG A 66 -1.48 9.51 9.82
N SER A 67 -2.80 9.64 9.74
CA SER A 67 -3.47 10.30 8.62
C SER A 67 -4.33 11.46 9.10
N ALA A 68 -4.52 12.46 8.24
CA ALA A 68 -5.46 13.54 8.47
C ALA A 68 -6.05 14.06 7.15
N TYR A 69 -7.25 14.62 7.23
CA TYR A 69 -7.83 15.36 6.09
C TYR A 69 -7.18 16.75 6.02
N ARG A 70 -6.74 17.13 4.82
CA ARG A 70 -6.13 18.43 4.52
C ARG A 70 -6.84 19.08 3.34
N PHE A 71 -6.89 20.40 3.33
CA PHE A 71 -7.48 21.21 2.26
C PHE A 71 -6.43 22.14 1.67
N GLY A 72 -6.68 22.68 0.48
CA GLY A 72 -5.83 23.70 -0.13
C GLY A 72 -4.63 23.16 -0.92
N TYR A 73 -4.62 21.88 -1.29
CA TYR A 73 -3.70 21.38 -2.31
C TYR A 73 -4.21 21.81 -3.70
N PRO A 74 -3.34 22.34 -4.59
CA PRO A 74 -3.77 22.79 -5.92
C PRO A 74 -4.54 21.74 -6.73
N GLU A 75 -4.14 20.47 -6.58
CA GLU A 75 -4.75 19.33 -7.28
C GLU A 75 -6.02 18.80 -6.58
N TRP A 76 -6.21 19.15 -5.30
CA TRP A 76 -7.30 18.66 -4.45
C TRP A 76 -7.90 19.82 -3.63
N PRO A 77 -8.60 20.76 -4.28
CA PRO A 77 -9.12 21.96 -3.61
C PRO A 77 -10.15 21.63 -2.52
N ASP A 78 -10.95 20.59 -2.72
CA ASP A 78 -11.93 20.08 -1.74
C ASP A 78 -11.28 19.30 -0.59
N GLY A 79 -9.97 19.04 -0.71
CA GLY A 79 -9.16 18.33 0.25
C GLY A 79 -9.04 16.83 0.00
N CYS A 80 -8.08 16.24 0.69
CA CYS A 80 -7.78 14.82 0.63
C CYS A 80 -7.23 14.32 1.97
N TYR A 81 -7.33 13.01 2.19
CA TYR A 81 -6.58 12.37 3.27
C TYR A 81 -5.12 12.22 2.85
N THR A 82 -4.22 12.56 3.75
CA THR A 82 -2.78 12.40 3.55
C THR A 82 -2.14 11.79 4.80
N LEU A 83 -0.92 11.26 4.66
CA LEU A 83 -0.09 10.90 5.80
C LEU A 83 0.51 12.16 6.42
N VAL A 84 0.56 12.20 7.74
CA VAL A 84 1.00 13.37 8.51
C VAL A 84 1.92 12.94 9.65
N GLY A 85 2.68 13.89 10.19
CA GLY A 85 3.55 13.66 11.33
C GLY A 85 2.79 13.45 12.65
N ASP A 86 3.51 12.96 13.64
CA ASP A 86 2.99 12.80 15.00
C ASP A 86 2.61 14.14 15.63
N GLY A 87 1.46 14.17 16.31
CA GLY A 87 0.97 15.35 17.00
C GLY A 87 0.30 16.41 16.11
N GLU A 88 0.21 16.18 14.80
CA GLU A 88 -0.46 17.11 13.90
C GLU A 88 -1.97 17.20 14.17
N ALA A 89 -2.53 18.40 13.99
CA ALA A 89 -3.94 18.67 14.23
C ALA A 89 -4.84 17.80 13.34
N GLY A 90 -5.84 17.16 13.97
CA GLY A 90 -6.79 16.27 13.31
C GLY A 90 -6.20 14.93 12.86
N SER A 91 -4.96 14.61 13.27
CA SER A 91 -4.33 13.33 12.94
C SER A 91 -4.91 12.17 13.75
N PHE A 92 -5.11 11.03 13.09
CA PHE A 92 -5.56 9.78 13.70
C PHE A 92 -4.67 8.62 13.24
N PRO A 93 -4.52 7.56 14.06
CA PRO A 93 -3.66 6.45 13.74
C PRO A 93 -4.24 5.59 12.61
N VAL A 94 -3.35 5.08 11.76
CA VAL A 94 -3.65 4.19 10.64
C VAL A 94 -2.58 3.09 10.53
N TRP A 95 -2.98 1.95 9.97
CA TRP A 95 -2.08 0.89 9.53
C TRP A 95 -1.76 1.10 8.06
N ILE A 96 -0.47 1.03 7.71
CA ILE A 96 -0.04 1.14 6.32
C ILE A 96 0.71 -0.10 5.85
N ILE A 97 0.49 -0.47 4.59
CA ILE A 97 1.25 -1.49 3.87
C ILE A 97 1.80 -0.84 2.60
N ASP A 98 3.11 -0.86 2.46
CA ASP A 98 3.84 -0.23 1.36
C ASP A 98 4.05 -1.26 0.24
N PHE A 99 3.50 -0.97 -0.94
CA PHE A 99 3.56 -1.86 -2.11
C PHE A 99 5.00 -2.06 -2.58
N GLU A 100 5.84 -1.04 -2.47
CA GLU A 100 7.24 -1.11 -2.91
C GLU A 100 8.03 -2.09 -2.06
N LYS A 101 7.78 -2.12 -0.75
CA LYS A 101 8.41 -3.09 0.18
C LYS A 101 7.93 -4.53 -0.02
N LEU A 102 6.83 -4.71 -0.76
CA LEU A 102 6.31 -6.02 -1.15
C LEU A 102 6.73 -6.45 -2.55
N ARG A 103 7.42 -5.60 -3.32
CA ARG A 103 7.92 -6.00 -4.65
C ARG A 103 8.83 -7.22 -4.51
N SER A 104 8.53 -8.25 -5.29
CA SER A 104 9.34 -9.48 -5.30
C SER A 104 10.54 -9.27 -6.21
N ASP A 105 11.74 -9.67 -5.78
CA ASP A 105 13.01 -9.57 -6.54
C ASP A 105 13.08 -10.44 -7.82
N GLN A 106 11.95 -10.97 -8.30
CA GLN A 106 11.89 -11.78 -9.53
C GLN A 106 12.22 -10.97 -10.80
N ALA A 107 12.42 -9.66 -10.72
CA ALA A 107 13.01 -8.87 -11.80
C ALA A 107 14.51 -9.17 -12.03
N SER A 108 15.20 -9.83 -11.09
CA SER A 108 16.65 -10.05 -11.14
C SER A 108 17.09 -11.37 -11.79
N GLN A 109 16.18 -12.19 -12.32
CA GLN A 109 16.52 -13.50 -12.94
C GLN A 109 16.03 -13.68 -14.39
N ALA A 110 15.65 -12.60 -15.08
CA ALA A 110 15.41 -12.63 -16.52
C ALA A 110 16.71 -12.28 -17.28
N GLY A 111 17.75 -13.10 -17.17
CA GLY A 111 19.06 -12.75 -17.72
C GLY A 111 20.13 -13.83 -17.75
N GLU A 112 19.80 -15.12 -17.72
CA GLU A 112 20.74 -16.18 -18.13
C GLU A 112 20.11 -17.01 -19.25
N VAL A 113 20.31 -16.53 -20.48
CA VAL A 113 20.07 -17.32 -21.69
C VAL A 113 21.15 -18.38 -21.76
N LYS A 114 20.71 -19.65 -21.81
CA LYS A 114 21.50 -20.85 -22.04
C LYS A 114 22.54 -20.67 -23.15
N GLN A 115 23.77 -21.09 -22.90
CA GLN A 115 24.68 -21.50 -23.98
C GLN A 115 24.70 -23.03 -24.04
N ASP A 116 23.87 -23.57 -24.93
CA ASP A 116 24.05 -24.89 -25.53
C ASP A 116 25.26 -24.84 -26.46
N GLU A 117 26.37 -25.49 -26.09
CA GLU A 117 27.38 -25.96 -27.05
C GLU A 117 27.85 -27.34 -26.55
N ARG A 118 27.29 -28.44 -27.08
CA ARG A 118 27.89 -29.21 -28.18
C ARG A 118 29.43 -29.20 -28.14
N ASN A 119 30.00 -30.23 -27.52
CA ASN A 119 30.96 -31.13 -28.17
C ASN A 119 31.11 -32.45 -27.40
#